data_AF-A0A2G6CL81-F1
#
_entry.id   AF-A0A2G6CL81-F1
#
_cell.length_a   1.000
_cell.length_b   1.000
_cell.length_c   1.000
_cell.angle_alpha   90.00
_cell.angle_beta   90.00
_cell.angle_gamma   90.00
#
_symmetry.space_group_name_H-M   'P 1'
#
loop_
_entity.id
_entity.type
_entity.pdbx_description
1 polymer ?
#
loop_
_entity_poly.entity_id
_entity_poly.type
_entity_poly.pdbx_seq_one_letter_code
_entity_poly.pdbx_strand_id
1 'polypeptide(L)'
;MKTPRAPRVTINHEFASVEQFITEYVTDISRSGVFIRSKDPLAPGTKVNLRFTVIMDEIETIEGVGEVVRISHDPPGMGVTFVELTPYSERLIQRLMGKKL
;
A
#
# COMPACT_ATOMS: atom_id res chain seq x y z
N MET A 1 15.35 15.00 -45.36
CA MET A 1 14.09 14.27 -45.05
C MET A 1 14.37 13.37 -43.85
N LYS A 2 13.67 13.53 -42.71
CA LYS A 2 13.90 12.69 -41.52
C LYS A 2 13.17 11.35 -41.73
N THR A 3 13.91 10.25 -41.79
CA THR A 3 13.33 8.91 -41.89
C THR A 3 12.48 8.63 -40.64
N PRO A 4 11.21 8.20 -40.77
CA PRO A 4 10.40 7.84 -39.62
C PRO A 4 11.07 6.69 -38.85
N ARG A 5 11.17 6.81 -37.53
CA ARG A 5 11.66 5.71 -36.70
C ARG A 5 10.65 4.56 -36.79
N ALA A 6 11.16 3.35 -37.00
CA ALA A 6 10.35 2.13 -36.92
C ALA A 6 9.65 2.02 -35.55
N PRO A 7 8.47 1.39 -35.48
CA PRO A 7 7.76 1.20 -34.23
C PRO A 7 8.64 0.48 -33.21
N ARG A 8 8.63 0.97 -31.97
CA ARG A 8 9.39 0.36 -30.87
C ARG A 8 8.67 -0.90 -30.42
N VAL A 9 9.40 -2.01 -30.30
CA VAL A 9 8.90 -3.27 -29.73
C VAL A 9 9.51 -3.42 -28.34
N THR A 10 8.66 -3.65 -27.33
CA THR A 10 9.11 -3.94 -25.97
C THR A 10 9.54 -5.40 -25.92
N ILE A 11 10.82 -5.66 -25.63
CA ILE A 11 11.41 -7.01 -25.72
C ILE A 11 11.43 -7.71 -24.35
N ASN A 12 11.14 -7.00 -23.26
CA ASN A 12 11.45 -7.46 -21.91
C ASN A 12 10.23 -7.51 -20.96
N HIS A 13 9.21 -8.32 -21.30
CA HIS A 13 8.01 -8.50 -20.46
C HIS A 13 8.30 -9.18 -19.11
N GLU A 14 9.40 -9.93 -19.02
CA GLU A 14 9.85 -10.60 -17.78
C GLU A 14 10.33 -9.62 -16.69
N PHE A 15 10.55 -8.34 -17.04
CA PHE A 15 10.77 -7.24 -16.09
C PHE A 15 9.62 -6.23 -16.08
N ALA A 16 8.45 -6.60 -16.60
CA ALA A 16 7.24 -5.85 -16.31
C ALA A 16 7.17 -5.67 -14.78
N SER A 17 7.02 -4.42 -14.31
CA SER A 17 7.38 -4.05 -12.94
C SER A 17 6.78 -5.04 -11.94
N VAL A 18 7.51 -5.39 -10.89
CA VAL A 18 7.02 -6.29 -9.82
C VAL A 18 5.62 -5.85 -9.32
N GLU A 19 5.30 -4.55 -9.41
CA GLU A 19 3.99 -3.96 -9.15
C GLU A 19 2.84 -4.56 -9.98
N GLN A 20 3.11 -5.09 -11.17
CA GLN A 20 2.10 -5.77 -11.99
C GLN A 20 1.66 -7.10 -11.38
N PHE A 21 2.53 -7.73 -10.57
CA PHE A 21 2.29 -9.02 -9.92
C PHE A 21 1.82 -8.88 -8.47
N ILE A 22 2.13 -7.77 -7.80
CA ILE A 22 1.58 -7.48 -6.47
C ILE A 22 0.14 -7.01 -6.62
N THR A 23 -0.79 -7.77 -6.06
CA THR A 23 -2.22 -7.42 -6.07
C THR A 23 -2.51 -6.28 -5.13
N GLU A 24 -1.96 -6.34 -3.90
CA GLU A 24 -2.23 -5.38 -2.84
C GLU A 24 -1.02 -5.17 -1.92
N TYR A 25 -0.73 -3.91 -1.57
CA TYR A 25 0.31 -3.57 -0.60
C TYR A 25 0.09 -2.19 0.01
N VAL A 26 0.59 -2.01 1.24
CA VAL A 26 0.58 -0.71 1.92
C VAL A 26 1.67 0.18 1.32
N THR A 27 1.31 1.38 0.86
CA THR A 27 2.27 2.36 0.28
C THR A 27 2.70 3.41 1.28
N ASP A 28 1.82 3.76 2.22
CA ASP A 28 2.09 4.72 3.26
C ASP A 28 1.28 4.42 4.52
N ILE A 29 1.77 4.94 5.63
CA ILE A 29 1.19 4.77 6.95
C ILE A 29 1.20 6.11 7.68
N SER A 30 0.11 6.37 8.38
CA SER A 30 -0.07 7.51 9.26
C SER A 30 -0.45 7.05 10.67
N ARG A 31 -0.67 7.99 11.59
CA ARG A 31 -1.18 7.68 12.94
C ARG A 31 -2.55 7.01 12.93
N SER A 32 -3.39 7.33 11.94
CA SER A 32 -4.81 6.95 11.93
C SER A 32 -5.16 5.93 10.86
N GLY A 33 -4.26 5.60 9.95
CA GLY A 33 -4.57 4.68 8.86
C GLY A 33 -3.44 4.47 7.87
N VAL A 34 -3.76 3.73 6.82
CA VAL A 34 -2.86 3.37 5.72
C VAL A 34 -3.52 3.64 4.37
N PHE A 35 -2.70 3.82 3.34
CA PHE A 35 -3.13 3.63 1.96
C PHE A 35 -2.70 2.24 1.48
N ILE A 36 -3.66 1.47 0.96
CA ILE A 36 -3.43 0.17 0.34
C ILE A 36 -3.61 0.35 -1.17
N ARG A 37 -2.52 0.21 -1.93
CA ARG A 37 -2.62 0.10 -3.38
C ARG A 37 -3.31 -1.21 -3.70
N SER A 38 -4.35 -1.18 -4.53
CA SER A 38 -5.08 -2.37 -4.97
C SER A 38 -5.68 -2.12 -6.35
N LYS A 39 -5.71 -3.15 -7.19
CA LYS A 39 -6.39 -3.10 -8.50
C LYS A 39 -7.91 -3.24 -8.38
N ASP A 40 -8.39 -3.79 -7.27
CA ASP A 40 -9.80 -4.03 -6.99
C ASP A 40 -10.13 -3.53 -5.57
N PRO A 41 -10.16 -2.21 -5.36
CA PRO A 41 -10.35 -1.63 -4.04
C PRO A 41 -11.74 -1.94 -3.50
N LEU A 42 -11.81 -2.27 -2.22
CA LEU A 42 -13.08 -2.55 -1.53
C LEU A 42 -13.89 -1.25 -1.35
N ALA A 43 -15.21 -1.40 -1.23
CA ALA A 43 -16.11 -0.26 -1.08
C ALA A 43 -15.92 0.47 0.27
N PRO A 44 -16.10 1.80 0.35
CA PRO A 44 -16.13 2.51 1.63
C PRO A 44 -17.13 1.91 2.63
N GLY A 45 -16.77 1.86 3.91
CA GLY A 45 -17.50 1.18 4.98
C GLY A 45 -17.13 -0.31 5.14
N THR A 46 -16.35 -0.88 4.21
CA THR A 46 -15.88 -2.27 4.33
C THR A 46 -14.86 -2.39 5.45
N LYS A 47 -15.11 -3.30 6.40
CA LYS A 47 -14.15 -3.67 7.43
C LYS A 47 -13.18 -4.74 6.92
N VAL A 48 -11.89 -4.53 7.17
CA VAL A 48 -10.81 -5.41 6.74
C VAL A 48 -9.93 -5.79 7.92
N ASN A 49 -9.47 -7.04 7.93
CA ASN A 49 -8.39 -7.44 8.82
C ASN A 49 -7.06 -6.97 8.22
N LEU A 50 -6.34 -6.16 8.97
CA LEU A 50 -5.04 -5.66 8.60
C LEU A 50 -3.97 -6.58 9.18
N ARG A 51 -3.06 -7.04 8.31
CA ARG A 51 -1.81 -7.71 8.68
C ARG A 51 -0.77 -7.41 7.62
N PHE A 52 0.18 -6.55 7.95
CA PHE A 52 1.27 -6.19 7.05
C PHE A 52 2.56 -5.95 7.84
N THR A 53 3.69 -6.03 7.15
CA THR A 53 5.00 -5.85 7.78
C THR A 53 5.61 -4.51 7.40
N VAL A 54 6.37 -3.95 8.33
CA VAL A 54 7.21 -2.78 8.13
C VAL A 54 8.64 -3.17 8.46
N ILE A 55 9.58 -2.69 7.66
CA ILE A 55 11.01 -2.98 7.84
C ILE A 55 11.65 -1.74 8.47
N MET A 56 12.11 -1.89 9.71
CA MET A 56 12.87 -0.88 10.43
C MET A 56 14.29 -1.42 10.70
N ASP A 57 14.73 -1.42 11.95
CA ASP A 57 15.93 -2.13 12.41
C ASP A 57 15.71 -3.66 12.38
N GLU A 58 14.46 -4.08 12.59
CA GLU A 58 13.97 -5.45 12.46
C GLU A 58 12.67 -5.47 11.62
N ILE A 59 12.24 -6.67 11.20
CA ILE A 59 10.94 -6.84 10.54
C ILE A 59 9.86 -6.89 11.60
N GLU A 60 8.93 -5.95 11.53
CA GLU A 60 7.86 -5.75 12.49
C GLU A 60 6.50 -5.97 11.82
N THR A 61 5.52 -6.54 12.53
CA THR A 61 4.17 -6.77 11.99
C THR A 61 3.16 -5.83 12.63
N ILE A 62 2.33 -5.19 11.81
CA ILE A 62 1.16 -4.40 12.22
C ILE A 62 -0.09 -5.24 11.97
N GLU A 63 -0.91 -5.39 13.01
CA GLU A 63 -2.14 -6.17 13.01
C GLU A 63 -3.30 -5.41 13.65
N GLY A 64 -4.50 -5.56 13.07
CA GLY A 64 -5.73 -5.00 13.61
C GLY A 64 -6.91 -5.06 12.63
N VAL A 65 -7.90 -4.21 12.87
CA VAL A 65 -9.07 -4.02 12.02
C VAL A 65 -9.05 -2.60 11.46
N GLY A 66 -9.27 -2.47 10.17
CA GLY A 66 -9.45 -1.19 9.50
C GLY A 66 -10.79 -1.10 8.80
N GLU A 67 -11.16 0.12 8.42
CA GLU A 67 -12.34 0.40 7.60
C GLU A 67 -11.95 1.24 6.40
N VAL A 68 -12.42 0.85 5.22
CA VAL A 68 -12.20 1.62 3.99
C VAL A 68 -12.98 2.92 4.09
N VAL A 69 -12.29 4.05 3.94
CA VAL A 69 -12.92 5.39 4.00
C VAL A 69 -12.98 6.09 2.65
N ARG A 70 -12.15 5.67 1.70
CA ARG A 70 -12.13 6.22 0.34
C ARG A 70 -11.49 5.27 -0.66
N ILE A 71 -11.92 5.36 -1.91
CA ILE A 71 -11.24 4.76 -3.07
C ILE A 71 -10.43 5.85 -3.78
N SER A 72 -9.27 5.46 -4.31
CA SER A 72 -8.44 6.29 -5.17
C SER A 72 -8.25 5.60 -6.52
N HIS A 73 -8.27 6.39 -7.60
CA HIS A 73 -8.03 5.89 -8.95
C HIS A 73 -6.58 6.14 -9.41
N ASP A 74 -5.90 7.11 -8.80
CA ASP A 74 -4.50 7.44 -9.11
C ASP A 74 -3.75 7.89 -7.83
N PRO A 75 -2.87 7.06 -7.24
CA PRO A 75 -2.70 5.64 -7.59
C PRO A 75 -3.97 4.83 -7.27
N PRO A 76 -4.24 3.71 -7.98
CA PRO A 76 -5.39 2.87 -7.71
C PRO A 76 -5.26 2.18 -6.35
N GLY A 77 -6.31 2.26 -5.53
CA GLY A 77 -6.30 1.65 -4.21
C GLY A 77 -7.35 2.23 -3.28
N MET A 78 -7.13 2.06 -1.98
CA MET A 78 -8.06 2.47 -0.94
C MET A 78 -7.34 3.07 0.27
N GLY A 79 -7.94 4.12 0.82
CA GLY A 79 -7.56 4.63 2.13
C GLY A 79 -8.31 3.86 3.20
N VAL A 80 -7.60 3.35 4.19
CA VAL A 80 -8.15 2.57 5.30
C VAL A 80 -7.81 3.25 6.61
N THR A 81 -8.83 3.59 7.40
CA THR A 81 -8.64 4.07 8.77
C THR A 81 -8.53 2.89 9.72
N PHE A 82 -7.71 3.00 10.76
CA PHE A 82 -7.67 2.01 11.83
C PHE A 82 -8.94 2.13 12.68
N VAL A 83 -9.58 1.00 12.93
CA VAL A 83 -10.71 0.86 13.85
C VAL A 83 -10.22 0.33 15.19
N GLU A 84 -9.39 -0.70 15.14
CA GLU A 84 -8.75 -1.32 16.29
C GLU A 84 -7.38 -1.83 15.87
N LEU A 85 -6.40 -1.71 16.75
CA LEU A 85 -5.07 -2.29 16.54
C LEU A 85 -4.71 -3.12 17.75
N THR A 86 -3.84 -4.11 17.56
CA THR A 86 -3.25 -4.78 18.71
C THR A 86 -2.44 -3.75 19.53
N PRO A 87 -2.36 -3.89 20.87
CA PRO A 87 -1.60 -2.95 21.70
C PRO A 87 -0.13 -2.82 21.28
N TYR A 88 0.43 -3.89 20.72
CA TYR A 88 1.76 -3.89 20.13
C TYR A 88 1.84 -2.97 18.90
N SER A 89 0.90 -3.15 17.96
CA SER A 89 0.83 -2.37 16.72
C SER A 89 0.58 -0.90 16.98
N GLU A 90 -0.26 -0.54 17.96
CA GLU A 90 -0.46 0.86 18.36
C GLU A 90 0.86 1.51 18.81
N ARG A 91 1.62 0.84 19.67
CA ARG A 91 2.94 1.32 20.12
C ARG A 91 3.93 1.41 18.97
N LEU A 92 3.93 0.43 18.06
CA LEU A 92 4.79 0.44 16.88
C LEU A 92 4.48 1.64 15.98
N ILE A 93 3.20 1.94 15.72
CA ILE A 93 2.80 3.12 14.94
C ILE A 93 3.23 4.42 15.63
N GLN A 94 3.08 4.51 16.95
CA GLN A 94 3.57 5.67 17.70
C GLN A 94 5.09 5.85 17.55
N ARG A 95 5.87 4.75 17.61
CA ARG A 95 7.33 4.77 17.38
C ARG A 95 7.67 5.23 15.96
N LEU A 96 6.99 4.69 14.94
CA LEU A 96 7.17 5.08 13.53
C LEU A 96 6.92 6.57 13.31
N MET A 97 5.88 7.12 13.92
CA MET A 97 5.47 8.52 13.76
C MET A 97 6.30 9.50 14.62
N GLY A 98 7.09 9.00 15.56
CA GLY A 98 7.98 9.78 16.42
C GLY A 98 9.42 9.88 15.90
N LYS A 99 9.84 8.95 15.03
CA LYS A 99 11.12 9.06 14.32
C LYS A 99 10.93 10.01 13.12
N LYS A 100 11.71 11.10 13.06
CA LYS A 100 11.95 11.79 11.78
C LYS A 100 12.64 10.76 10.86
N LEU A 101 11.99 10.40 9.76
CA LEU A 101 12.62 9.68 8.65
C LEU A 101 13.75 10.53 8.05
#